data_AF-A0A2A5NYV0-F1
#
_entry.id   AF-A0A2A5NYV0-F1
#
_cell.length_a   1.000
_cell.length_b   1.000
_cell.length_c   1.000
_cell.angle_alpha   90.00
_cell.angle_beta   90.00
_cell.angle_gamma   90.00
#
_symmetry.space_group_name_H-M   'P 1'
#
loop_
_entity.id
_entity.type
_entity.pdbx_description
1 polymer ?
#
loop_
_entity_poly.entity_id
_entity_poly.type
_entity_poly.pdbx_seq_one_letter_code
_entity_poly.pdbx_strand_id
1 'polypeptide(L)'
;MACVLGVLLGDGWVDGRDYRIALSVKDYEFALAFSHALAIGLNKPVKQPKQLSNGSWRVVYKSKAFYEWYRSLLQRGDLTNLKEYVEYDRETVRAFLLGLFDAEGGYTYRRDRGKKLFT
;
A
#
# COMPACT_ATOMS: atom_id res chain seq x y z
N MET A 1 -7.17 5.14 -6.82
CA MET A 1 -5.84 5.81 -6.93
C MET A 1 -5.33 6.30 -5.57
N ALA A 2 -6.19 6.89 -4.73
CA ALA A 2 -6.08 7.01 -3.28
C ALA A 2 -5.07 6.07 -2.56
N CYS A 3 -5.37 4.77 -2.53
CA CYS A 3 -4.59 3.75 -1.84
C CYS A 3 -3.16 3.63 -2.36
N VAL A 4 -2.95 3.84 -3.67
CA VAL A 4 -1.61 3.81 -4.28
C VAL A 4 -0.77 4.96 -3.73
N LEU A 5 -1.32 6.16 -3.62
CA LEU A 5 -0.61 7.33 -3.11
C LEU A 5 -0.27 7.18 -1.63
N GLY A 6 -1.22 6.69 -0.81
CA GLY A 6 -0.97 6.41 0.60
C GLY A 6 0.13 5.36 0.79
N VAL A 7 0.11 4.29 0.00
CA VAL A 7 1.17 3.27 0.00
C VAL A 7 2.51 3.87 -0.41
N LEU A 8 2.56 4.69 -1.46
CA LEU A 8 3.80 5.33 -1.94
C LEU A 8 4.40 6.36 -0.97
N LEU A 9 3.63 6.83 0.02
CA LEU A 9 4.12 7.69 1.11
C LEU A 9 4.68 6.87 2.29
N GLY A 10 4.35 5.57 2.39
CA GLY A 10 4.82 4.67 3.44
C GLY A 10 5.77 3.58 2.90
N ASP A 11 5.20 2.44 2.51
CA ASP A 11 5.93 1.21 2.16
C ASP A 11 6.21 1.01 0.66
N GLY A 12 5.55 1.79 -0.18
CA GLY A 12 5.75 1.79 -1.62
C GLY A 12 6.87 2.73 -2.03
N TRP A 13 7.52 2.44 -3.16
CA TRP A 13 8.54 3.34 -3.69
C TRP A 13 8.37 3.57 -5.19
N VAL A 14 8.79 4.75 -5.62
CA VAL A 14 8.88 5.13 -7.02
C VAL A 14 10.35 5.35 -7.39
N ASP A 15 10.84 4.62 -8.37
CA ASP A 15 12.20 4.75 -8.88
C ASP A 15 12.21 5.55 -10.19
N GLY A 16 12.94 6.68 -10.17
CA GLY A 16 13.07 7.59 -11.31
C GLY A 16 14.01 7.10 -12.42
N ARG A 17 14.88 6.12 -12.18
CA ARG A 17 15.76 5.57 -13.24
C ARG A 17 14.99 4.76 -14.26
N ASP A 18 14.02 3.97 -13.80
CA ASP A 18 13.23 3.07 -14.65
C ASP A 18 11.73 3.37 -14.66
N TYR A 19 11.33 4.49 -14.05
CA TYR A 19 9.94 4.91 -13.86
C TYR A 19 9.08 3.81 -13.23
N ARG A 20 9.65 3.12 -12.23
CA ARG A 20 9.01 1.97 -11.57
C ARG A 20 8.18 2.44 -10.40
N ILE A 21 7.00 1.86 -10.26
CA ILE A 21 6.11 2.00 -9.10
C ILE A 21 6.02 0.62 -8.48
N ALA A 22 6.41 0.48 -7.23
CA ALA A 22 6.52 -0.82 -6.59
C ALA A 22 6.04 -0.83 -5.15
N LEU A 23 5.55 -1.99 -4.74
CA LEU A 23 5.18 -2.33 -3.37
C LEU A 23 5.81 -3.67 -3.01
N SER A 24 6.29 -3.82 -1.78
CA SER A 24 6.70 -5.12 -1.22
C SER A 24 6.22 -5.27 0.22
N VAL A 25 5.33 -6.22 0.46
CA VAL A 25 4.64 -6.43 1.74
C VAL A 25 4.53 -7.91 2.07
N LYS A 26 4.29 -8.28 3.33
CA LYS A 26 4.10 -9.70 3.70
C LYS A 26 2.72 -10.25 3.34
N ASP A 27 1.73 -9.38 3.23
CA ASP A 27 0.35 -9.74 2.91
C ASP A 27 0.15 -9.80 1.38
N TYR A 28 -0.26 -10.97 0.88
CA TYR A 28 -0.52 -11.20 -0.55
C TYR A 28 -1.76 -10.44 -1.04
N GLU A 29 -2.86 -10.48 -0.28
CA GLU A 29 -4.12 -9.84 -0.64
C GLU A 29 -3.95 -8.33 -0.69
N PHE A 30 -3.16 -7.77 0.23
CA PHE A 30 -2.77 -6.37 0.19
C PHE A 30 -1.99 -6.01 -1.07
N ALA A 31 -0.99 -6.82 -1.43
CA ALA A 31 -0.21 -6.61 -2.65
C ALA A 31 -1.10 -6.71 -3.91
N LEU A 32 -2.05 -7.65 -3.93
CA LEU A 32 -2.98 -7.85 -5.03
C LEU A 32 -3.97 -6.68 -5.16
N ALA A 33 -4.55 -6.21 -4.06
CA ALA A 33 -5.43 -5.04 -4.03
C ALA A 33 -4.72 -3.78 -4.54
N PHE A 34 -3.47 -3.56 -4.12
CA PHE A 34 -2.62 -2.49 -4.66
C PHE A 34 -2.43 -2.64 -6.17
N SER A 35 -2.19 -3.85 -6.66
CA SER A 35 -2.04 -4.15 -8.08
C SER A 35 -3.31 -3.82 -8.88
N HIS A 36 -4.49 -4.20 -8.37
CA HIS A 36 -5.77 -3.85 -8.99
C HIS A 36 -5.98 -2.34 -9.08
N ALA A 37 -5.77 -1.62 -7.98
CA ALA A 37 -5.93 -0.17 -7.94
C ALA A 37 -4.98 0.54 -8.92
N LEU A 38 -3.73 0.09 -8.99
CA LEU A 38 -2.72 0.65 -9.88
C LEU A 38 -2.96 0.28 -11.35
N ALA A 39 -3.42 -0.94 -11.63
CA ALA A 39 -3.80 -1.40 -12.96
C ALA A 39 -4.89 -0.51 -13.58
N ILE A 40 -5.97 -0.26 -12.84
CA ILE A 40 -7.05 0.63 -13.26
C ILE A 40 -6.51 2.04 -13.50
N GLY A 41 -5.77 2.59 -12.54
CA GLY A 41 -5.25 3.94 -12.60
C GLY A 41 -4.22 4.18 -13.72
N LEU A 42 -3.49 3.15 -14.12
CA LEU A 42 -2.52 3.20 -15.21
C LEU A 42 -3.10 2.74 -16.56
N ASN A 43 -4.36 2.29 -16.60
CA ASN A 43 -4.96 1.58 -17.73
C ASN A 43 -4.08 0.42 -18.23
N LYS A 44 -3.69 -0.46 -17.30
CA LYS A 44 -2.80 -1.61 -17.54
C LYS A 44 -3.44 -2.89 -17.00
N PRO A 45 -3.02 -4.08 -17.49
CA PRO A 45 -3.46 -5.33 -16.90
C PRO A 45 -3.00 -5.45 -15.44
N VAL A 46 -3.83 -6.12 -14.64
CA VAL A 46 -3.50 -6.48 -13.25
C VAL A 46 -2.32 -7.44 -13.25
N LYS A 47 -1.34 -7.18 -12.40
CA LYS A 47 -0.16 -8.02 -12.23
C LYS A 47 -0.31 -8.83 -10.95
N GLN A 48 -0.07 -10.13 -11.04
CA GLN A 48 -0.03 -10.97 -9.85
C GLN A 48 1.20 -10.62 -8.99
N PRO A 49 1.05 -10.47 -7.66
CA PRO A 49 2.18 -10.30 -6.76
C PRO A 49 3.15 -11.48 -6.87
N LYS A 50 4.45 -11.18 -6.90
CA LYS A 50 5.51 -12.20 -6.95
C LYS A 50 6.14 -12.35 -5.58
N GLN A 51 6.22 -13.59 -5.09
CA GLN A 51 6.90 -13.87 -3.84
C GLN A 51 8.41 -13.69 -4.00
N LEU A 52 9.03 -13.05 -3.02
CA LEU A 52 10.47 -12.86 -2.91
C LEU A 52 11.08 -13.85 -1.93
N SER A 53 12.40 -14.01 -1.98
CA SER A 53 13.16 -14.89 -1.09
C SER A 53 13.03 -14.53 0.40
N ASN A 54 12.71 -13.28 0.72
CA ASN A 54 12.48 -12.82 2.10
C ASN A 54 11.04 -13.05 2.59
N GLY A 55 10.22 -13.77 1.82
CA GLY A 55 8.83 -14.08 2.16
C GLY A 55 7.83 -12.96 1.90
N SER A 56 8.26 -11.82 1.33
CA SER A 56 7.35 -10.73 0.94
C SER A 56 6.82 -10.90 -0.48
N TRP A 57 5.66 -10.32 -0.76
CA TRP A 57 5.00 -10.23 -2.05
C TRP A 57 5.27 -8.88 -2.69
N ARG A 58 5.78 -8.89 -3.91
CA ARG A 58 6.15 -7.70 -4.66
C ARG A 58 5.31 -7.52 -5.91
N VAL A 59 4.85 -6.29 -6.11
CA VAL A 59 4.19 -5.82 -7.34
C VAL A 59 5.01 -4.67 -7.92
N VAL A 60 5.24 -4.70 -9.24
CA VAL A 60 6.03 -3.68 -9.95
C VAL A 60 5.35 -3.29 -11.26
N TYR A 61 5.06 -2.00 -11.39
CA TYR A 61 4.62 -1.37 -12.63
C TYR A 61 5.68 -0.41 -13.15
N LYS A 62 5.62 -0.11 -14.45
CA LYS A 62 6.43 0.93 -15.07
C LYS A 62 5.49 1.95 -15.70
N SER A 63 5.63 3.23 -15.38
CA SER A 63 4.87 4.30 -16.01
C SER A 63 5.59 5.64 -15.83
N LYS A 64 6.16 6.14 -16.93
CA LYS A 64 6.81 7.46 -16.96
C LYS A 64 5.81 8.58 -16.66
N ALA A 65 4.63 8.53 -17.26
CA ALA A 65 3.57 9.52 -17.04
C ALA A 65 3.16 9.60 -15.56
N PHE A 66 2.99 8.45 -14.90
CA PHE A 66 2.67 8.44 -13.47
C PHE A 66 3.82 8.97 -12.62
N TYR A 67 5.07 8.62 -12.93
CA TYR A 67 6.23 9.15 -12.22
C TYR A 67 6.31 10.68 -12.31
N GLU A 68 6.18 11.24 -13.52
CA GLU A 68 6.25 12.68 -13.75
C GLU A 68 5.10 13.41 -13.03
N TRP A 69 3.88 12.86 -13.13
CA TRP A 69 2.72 13.37 -12.39
C TRP A 69 2.94 13.33 -10.88
N TYR A 70 3.34 12.18 -10.32
CA TYR A 70 3.57 12.02 -8.89
C TYR A 70 4.67 12.94 -8.37
N ARG A 71 5.76 13.07 -9.12
CA ARG A 71 6.87 13.98 -8.80
C ARG A 71 6.45 15.44 -8.88
N SER A 72 5.57 15.80 -9.82
CA SER A 72 5.00 17.14 -9.91
C SER A 72 4.13 17.49 -8.70
N LEU A 73 3.37 16.51 -8.17
CA LEU A 73 2.55 16.67 -6.96
C LEU A 73 3.42 16.91 -5.73
N LEU A 74 4.47 16.10 -5.53
CA LEU A 74 5.41 16.26 -4.42
C LEU A 74 6.11 17.63 -4.43
N GLN A 75 6.52 18.10 -5.61
CA GLN A 75 7.20 19.39 -5.75
C GLN A 75 6.33 20.61 -5.45
N ARG A 76 5.02 20.50 -5.69
CA ARG A 76 4.07 21.57 -5.42
C ARG A 76 3.72 21.68 -3.93
N GLY A 77 4.23 20.76 -3.09
CA GLY A 77 3.82 20.68 -1.68
C GLY A 77 2.34 20.32 -1.52
N ASP A 78 1.72 19.81 -2.59
CA ASP A 78 0.27 19.75 -2.74
C ASP A 78 -0.32 18.46 -2.17
N LEU A 79 0.28 18.00 -1.06
CA LEU A 79 -0.19 16.83 -0.31
C LEU A 79 -1.59 17.07 0.27
N THR A 80 -2.01 18.32 0.41
CA THR A 80 -3.39 18.72 0.75
C THR A 80 -4.39 18.34 -0.34
N ASN A 81 -4.05 18.52 -1.63
CA ASN A 81 -4.90 18.10 -2.74
C ASN A 81 -4.88 16.58 -2.97
N LEU A 82 -3.91 15.87 -2.39
CA LEU A 82 -3.91 14.41 -2.32
C LEU A 82 -5.18 13.87 -1.63
N LYS A 83 -5.72 14.63 -0.66
CA LYS A 83 -6.94 14.27 0.08
C LYS A 83 -8.16 14.10 -0.84
N GLU A 84 -8.29 14.94 -1.87
CA GLU A 84 -9.38 14.85 -2.85
C GLU A 84 -9.24 13.61 -3.75
N TYR A 85 -8.01 13.22 -4.12
CA TYR A 85 -7.74 11.97 -4.84
C TYR A 85 -7.83 10.72 -3.97
N VAL A 86 -7.70 10.90 -2.64
CA VAL A 86 -7.89 9.85 -1.63
C VAL A 86 -9.39 9.54 -1.41
N GLU A 87 -10.26 10.53 -1.57
CA GLU A 87 -11.69 10.42 -1.23
C GLU A 87 -12.60 9.97 -2.39
N TYR A 88 -12.07 9.74 -3.60
CA TYR A 88 -12.89 9.47 -4.80
C TYR A 88 -13.68 8.14 -4.76
N ASP A 89 -13.24 7.16 -3.95
CA ASP A 89 -13.99 5.92 -3.74
C ASP A 89 -13.84 5.44 -2.29
N ARG A 90 -14.69 6.00 -1.43
CA ARG A 90 -14.67 5.75 0.03
C ARG A 90 -14.88 4.29 0.38
N GLU A 91 -15.63 3.53 -0.42
CA GLU A 91 -15.94 2.13 -0.15
C GLU A 91 -14.69 1.25 -0.31
N THR A 92 -13.98 1.39 -1.44
CA THR A 92 -12.73 0.66 -1.68
C THR A 92 -11.62 1.11 -0.73
N VAL A 93 -11.52 2.41 -0.44
CA VAL A 93 -10.56 2.94 0.53
C VAL A 93 -10.88 2.46 1.95
N ARG A 94 -12.15 2.39 2.33
CA ARG A 94 -12.58 1.87 3.64
C ARG A 94 -12.30 0.38 3.75
N ALA A 95 -12.65 -0.43 2.75
CA ALA A 95 -12.37 -1.87 2.76
C ALA A 95 -10.85 -2.15 2.85
N PHE A 96 -10.06 -1.36 2.13
CA PHE A 96 -8.60 -1.42 2.17
C PHE A 96 -8.01 -0.98 3.52
N LEU A 97 -8.48 0.14 4.09
CA LEU A 97 -8.05 0.61 5.42
C LEU A 97 -8.49 -0.33 6.53
N LEU A 98 -9.68 -0.93 6.43
CA LEU A 98 -10.14 -1.99 7.35
C LEU A 98 -9.22 -3.20 7.27
N GLY A 99 -8.87 -3.65 6.05
CA GLY A 99 -7.89 -4.72 5.87
C GLY A 99 -6.49 -4.36 6.40
N LEU A 100 -6.06 -3.10 6.24
CA LEU A 100 -4.78 -2.61 6.77
C LEU A 100 -4.75 -2.59 8.31
N PHE A 101 -5.82 -2.09 8.95
CA PHE A 101 -5.96 -2.08 10.41
C PHE A 101 -6.11 -3.49 10.99
N ASP A 102 -6.83 -4.40 10.31
CA ASP A 102 -6.91 -5.80 10.72
C ASP A 102 -5.58 -6.53 10.54
N ALA A 103 -4.81 -6.23 9.49
CA ALA A 103 -3.50 -6.84 9.23
C ALA A 103 -2.41 -6.35 10.21
N GLU A 104 -2.46 -5.08 10.66
CA GLU A 104 -1.58 -4.55 11.72
C GLU A 104 -2.09 -4.83 13.14
N GLY A 105 -3.32 -5.34 13.27
CA GLY A 105 -3.97 -5.81 14.51
C GLY A 105 -3.41 -7.13 15.05
N GLY A 106 -2.08 -7.27 15.06
CA GLY A 106 -1.39 -8.33 15.80
C GLY A 106 -1.55 -8.11 17.30
N TYR A 107 -2.69 -8.49 17.86
CA TYR A 107 -2.85 -8.68 19.30
C TYR A 107 -1.82 -9.70 19.77
N THR A 108 -0.68 -9.22 20.25
CA THR A 108 0.07 -9.97 21.24
C THR A 108 -0.81 -10.02 22.47
N TYR A 109 -1.52 -11.14 22.67
CA TYR A 109 -1.92 -11.53 24.01
C TYR A 109 -0.63 -11.66 24.81
N ARG A 110 -0.19 -10.57 25.47
CA ARG A 110 0.63 -10.72 26.67
C ARG A 110 -0.26 -11.49 27.63
N ARG A 111 -0.02 -12.79 27.69
CA ARG A 111 -0.49 -13.66 28.77
C ARG A 111 0.04 -13.01 30.05
N ASP A 112 -0.79 -12.24 30.73
CA ASP A 112 -0.55 -11.86 32.10
C ASP A 112 -0.51 -13.19 32.87
N ARG A 113 0.70 -13.65 33.19
CA ARG A 113 0.89 -14.76 34.12
C ARG A 113 0.51 -14.21 35.49
N GLY A 114 -0.79 -14.30 35.77
CA GLY A 114 -1.32 -14.16 37.11
C GLY A 114 -0.47 -14.99 38.07
N LYS A 115 0.10 -14.29 39.06
CA LYS A 115 0.84 -14.84 40.18
C LYS A 115 0.02 -15.99 40.80
N LYS A 116 0.63 -17.16 40.94
CA LYS A 116 0.16 -18.18 41.88
C LYS A 116 0.20 -17.56 43.28
N LEU A 117 -0.99 -17.30 43.85
CA LEU A 117 -1.14 -17.10 45.29
C LEU A 117 -0.99 -18.47 45.96
N PHE A 118 -0.10 -18.52 46.94
CA PHE A 118 0.05 -19.62 47.87
C PHE A 118 -1.22 -19.74 48.71
N THR A 119 -1.69 -20.96 48.92
CA THR A 119 -2.44 -21.36 50.12
C THR A 119 -2.04 -22.79 50.43
#